data_AF-A0AA87CRG8-F1
#
_entry.id   AF-A0AA87CRG8-F1
#
_cell.length_a   1.000
_cell.length_b   1.000
_cell.length_c   1.000
_cell.angle_alpha   90.00
_cell.angle_beta   90.00
_cell.angle_gamma   90.00
#
_symmetry.space_group_name_H-M   'P 1'
#
loop_
_entity.id
_entity.type
_entity.pdbx_description
1 polymer ?
#
loop_
_entity_poly.entity_id
_entity_poly.type
_entity_poly.pdbx_seq_one_letter_code
_entity_poly.pdbx_strand_id
1 'polypeptide(L)'
;MDAENVEKIVQQLSEKTEKHQEVIMNIAQRLQDKGVKAGWEKGHQQGLEEGIEKGIEKGIEKGKHEANLATARTLLKNGISLELIMESTGLSQEELISLQ
;
A
#
# COMPACT_ATOMS: atom_id res chain seq x y z
N MET A 1 -41.63 -35.36 40.26
CA MET A 1 -41.36 -33.93 40.02
C MET A 1 -42.69 -33.23 39.90
N ASP A 2 -42.85 -32.19 40.69
CA ASP A 2 -43.90 -31.18 40.69
C ASP A 2 -43.69 -30.20 39.53
N ALA A 3 -44.79 -29.70 38.94
CA ALA A 3 -44.76 -28.83 37.75
C ALA A 3 -43.97 -27.53 37.99
N GLU A 4 -44.01 -27.00 39.20
CA GLU A 4 -43.27 -25.81 39.63
C GLU A 4 -41.74 -25.97 39.52
N ASN A 5 -41.22 -27.17 39.79
CA ASN A 5 -39.79 -27.47 39.63
C ASN A 5 -39.38 -27.58 38.15
N VAL A 6 -40.29 -28.01 37.28
CA VAL A 6 -40.03 -28.06 35.83
C VAL A 6 -39.97 -26.65 35.25
N GLU A 7 -40.90 -25.77 35.63
CA GLU A 7 -40.91 -24.36 35.20
C GLU A 7 -39.62 -23.63 35.59
N LYS A 8 -39.15 -23.83 36.83
CA LYS A 8 -37.91 -23.22 37.31
C LYS A 8 -36.68 -23.66 36.53
N ILE A 9 -36.61 -24.95 36.17
CA ILE A 9 -35.52 -25.49 35.35
C ILE A 9 -35.57 -24.89 33.94
N VAL A 10 -36.75 -24.84 33.32
CA VAL A 10 -36.94 -24.25 31.99
C VAL A 10 -36.53 -22.78 31.98
N GLN A 11 -36.94 -22.01 32.98
CA GLN A 11 -36.57 -20.60 33.09
C GLN A 11 -35.05 -20.39 33.24
N GLN A 12 -34.39 -21.16 34.10
CA GLN A 12 -32.93 -21.10 34.25
C GLN A 12 -32.18 -21.49 32.97
N LEU A 13 -32.69 -22.48 32.23
CA LEU A 13 -32.11 -22.89 30.96
C LEU A 13 -32.26 -21.79 29.89
N SER A 14 -33.43 -21.15 29.81
CA SER A 14 -33.67 -20.02 28.92
C SER A 14 -32.74 -18.85 29.22
N GLU A 15 -32.69 -18.39 30.48
CA GLU A 15 -31.81 -17.31 30.93
C GLU A 15 -30.33 -17.60 30.61
N LYS A 16 -29.89 -18.84 30.88
CA LYS A 16 -28.52 -19.25 30.58
C LYS A 16 -28.26 -19.25 29.07
N THR A 17 -29.21 -19.72 28.26
CA THR A 17 -29.08 -19.76 26.79
C THR A 17 -28.99 -18.35 26.22
N GLU A 18 -29.85 -17.43 26.66
CA GLU A 18 -29.83 -16.01 26.25
C GLU A 18 -28.48 -15.35 26.60
N LYS A 19 -27.98 -15.59 27.81
CA LYS A 19 -26.66 -15.09 28.23
C LYS A 19 -25.52 -15.63 27.36
N HIS A 20 -25.58 -16.89 26.95
CA HIS A 20 -24.55 -17.47 26.06
C HIS A 20 -24.62 -16.85 24.66
N GLN A 21 -25.83 -16.61 24.14
CA GLN A 21 -26.03 -15.92 22.86
C GLN A 21 -25.45 -14.50 22.89
N GLU A 22 -25.70 -13.74 23.97
CA GLU A 22 -25.14 -12.40 24.14
C GLU A 22 -23.60 -12.41 24.13
N VAL A 23 -22.98 -13.35 24.86
CA VAL A 23 -21.52 -13.49 24.90
C VAL A 23 -20.96 -13.83 23.52
N ILE A 24 -21.59 -14.76 22.79
CA ILE A 24 -21.17 -15.13 21.44
C ILE A 24 -21.28 -13.93 20.49
N MET A 25 -22.36 -13.17 20.57
CA MET A 25 -22.57 -11.98 19.73
C MET A 25 -21.52 -10.90 20.01
N ASN A 26 -21.19 -10.67 21.28
CA ASN A 26 -20.13 -9.74 21.68
C ASN A 26 -18.75 -10.18 21.18
N ILE A 27 -18.45 -11.49 21.20
CA ILE A 27 -17.20 -12.03 20.64
C ILE A 27 -17.18 -11.85 19.13
N ALA A 28 -18.26 -12.19 18.43
CA ALA A 28 -18.37 -12.04 16.98
C ALA A 28 -18.15 -10.58 16.56
N GLN A 29 -18.79 -9.62 17.24
CA GLN A 29 -18.60 -8.19 16.99
C GLN A 29 -17.13 -7.78 17.18
N ARG A 30 -16.51 -8.18 18.29
CA ARG A 30 -15.09 -7.87 18.54
C ARG A 30 -14.15 -8.46 17.51
N LEU A 31 -14.43 -9.67 17.01
CA LEU A 31 -13.64 -10.30 15.95
C LEU A 31 -13.82 -9.57 14.63
N GLN A 32 -15.04 -9.18 14.29
CA GLN A 32 -15.32 -8.36 13.11
C GLN A 32 -14.59 -7.01 13.17
N ASP A 33 -14.68 -6.29 14.30
CA ASP A 33 -14.03 -5.00 14.48
C ASP A 33 -12.50 -5.13 14.38
N LYS A 34 -11.92 -6.17 14.98
CA LYS A 34 -10.48 -6.48 14.86
C LYS A 34 -10.10 -6.79 13.42
N GLY A 35 -10.91 -7.56 12.70
CA GLY A 35 -10.68 -7.90 11.30
C GLY A 35 -10.69 -6.66 10.40
N VAL A 36 -11.70 -5.78 10.56
CA VAL A 36 -11.80 -4.52 9.83
C VAL A 36 -10.61 -3.62 10.12
N LYS A 37 -10.25 -3.45 11.39
CA LYS A 37 -9.11 -2.63 11.79
C LYS A 37 -7.79 -3.16 11.24
N ALA A 38 -7.53 -4.46 11.38
CA ALA A 38 -6.32 -5.09 10.86
C ALA A 38 -6.24 -5.02 9.33
N GLY A 39 -7.37 -5.21 8.64
CA GLY A 39 -7.45 -5.05 7.18
C GLY A 39 -7.13 -3.63 6.74
N TRP A 40 -7.68 -2.62 7.43
CA TRP A 40 -7.42 -1.21 7.15
C TRP A 40 -5.95 -0.85 7.41
N GLU A 41 -5.40 -1.21 8.56
CA GLU A 41 -4.00 -0.93 8.91
C GLU A 41 -3.04 -1.58 7.91
N LYS A 42 -3.27 -2.85 7.56
CA LYS A 42 -2.45 -3.56 6.58
C LYS A 42 -2.55 -2.91 5.20
N GLY A 43 -3.76 -2.64 4.72
CA GLY A 43 -3.96 -2.03 3.41
C GLY A 43 -3.36 -0.62 3.33
N HIS A 44 -3.52 0.18 4.39
CA HIS A 44 -2.94 1.52 4.46
C HIS A 44 -1.41 1.48 4.46
N GLN A 45 -0.82 0.62 5.29
CA GLN A 45 0.64 0.47 5.36
C GLN A 45 1.23 0.01 4.02
N GLN A 46 0.64 -1.01 3.39
CA GLN A 46 1.09 -1.51 2.08
C GLN A 46 0.98 -0.44 1.00
N GLY A 47 -0.17 0.26 0.93
CA GLY A 47 -0.38 1.32 -0.05
C GLY A 47 0.59 2.51 0.13
N LEU A 48 0.90 2.87 1.38
CA LEU A 48 1.84 3.93 1.69
C LEU A 48 3.27 3.54 1.29
N GLU A 49 3.71 2.33 1.66
CA GLU A 49 5.05 1.83 1.35
C GLU A 49 5.28 1.72 -0.15
N GLU A 50 4.35 1.08 -0.88
CA GLU A 50 4.43 1.00 -2.35
C GLU A 50 4.40 2.37 -3.02
N GLY A 51 3.59 3.30 -2.49
CA GLY A 51 3.48 4.66 -3.01
C GLY A 51 4.80 5.44 -2.87
N ILE A 52 5.44 5.31 -1.70
CA ILE A 52 6.74 5.94 -1.43
C ILE A 52 7.83 5.34 -2.32
N GLU A 53 7.92 4.01 -2.38
CA GLU A 53 8.93 3.31 -3.18
C GLU A 53 8.84 3.69 -4.67
N LYS A 54 7.63 3.57 -5.26
CA LYS A 54 7.38 3.97 -6.66
C LYS A 54 7.65 5.45 -6.90
N GLY A 55 7.36 6.31 -5.92
CA GLY A 55 7.62 7.74 -5.99
C GLY A 55 9.10 8.07 -6.02
N ILE A 56 9.88 7.43 -5.14
CA ILE A 56 11.33 7.60 -5.05
C ILE A 56 12.00 7.07 -6.31
N GLU A 57 11.66 5.87 -6.77
CA GLU A 57 12.24 5.26 -7.97
C GLU A 57 12.04 6.16 -9.20
N LYS A 58 10.79 6.59 -9.46
CA LYS A 58 10.47 7.51 -10.56
C LYS A 58 11.19 8.85 -10.42
N GLY A 59 11.31 9.36 -9.20
CA GLY A 59 12.02 10.61 -8.93
C GLY A 59 13.52 10.50 -9.25
N ILE A 60 14.16 9.40 -8.85
CA ILE A 60 15.59 9.14 -9.13
C ILE A 60 15.82 8.95 -10.63
N GLU A 61 14.98 8.15 -11.30
CA GLU A 61 15.11 7.92 -12.75
C GLU A 61 14.96 9.23 -13.53
N LYS A 62 13.92 10.02 -13.22
CA LYS A 62 13.69 11.32 -13.83
C LYS A 62 14.86 12.28 -13.56
N GLY A 63 15.36 12.34 -12.33
CA GLY A 63 16.49 13.20 -11.96
C GLY A 63 17.79 12.80 -12.68
N LYS A 64 18.06 11.50 -12.80
CA LYS A 64 19.22 10.99 -13.56
C LYS A 64 19.10 11.35 -15.03
N HIS A 65 17.91 11.18 -15.62
CA HIS A 65 17.65 11.52 -17.00
C HIS A 65 17.82 13.04 -17.25
N GLU A 66 17.25 13.90 -16.39
CA GLU A 66 17.43 15.36 -16.47
C GLU A 66 18.91 15.78 -16.33
N ALA A 67 19.66 15.14 -15.44
CA ALA A 67 21.09 15.38 -15.30
C ALA A 67 21.89 14.97 -16.55
N ASN A 68 21.52 13.86 -17.18
CA ASN A 68 22.11 13.41 -18.44
C ASN A 68 21.82 14.40 -19.57
N LEU A 69 20.59 14.90 -19.68
CA LEU A 69 20.22 15.94 -20.66
C LEU A 69 21.03 17.23 -20.44
N ALA A 70 21.18 17.68 -19.18
CA ALA A 70 21.96 18.87 -18.85
C ALA A 70 23.46 18.71 -19.22
N THR A 71 24.00 17.53 -18.94
CA THR A 71 25.38 17.16 -19.31
C THR A 71 25.54 17.15 -20.82
N ALA A 72 24.64 16.49 -21.55
CA ALA A 72 24.65 16.43 -23.01
C ALA A 72 24.59 17.81 -23.66
N ARG A 73 23.75 18.74 -23.17
CA ARG A 73 23.73 20.13 -23.66
C ARG A 73 25.10 20.81 -23.55
N THR A 74 25.79 20.59 -22.44
CA THR A 74 27.12 21.17 -22.20
C THR A 74 28.16 20.54 -23.13
N LEU A 75 28.14 19.22 -23.31
CA LEU A 75 29.05 18.50 -24.21
C LEU A 75 28.84 18.91 -25.67
N LEU A 76 27.58 19.04 -26.13
CA LEU A 76 27.22 19.54 -27.46
C LEU A 76 27.79 20.94 -27.70
N LYS A 77 27.60 21.85 -26.73
CA LYS A 77 28.14 23.22 -26.80
C LYS A 77 29.67 23.25 -26.91
N ASN A 78 30.35 22.26 -26.33
CA ASN A 78 31.80 22.11 -26.39
C ASN A 78 32.29 21.36 -27.63
N GLY A 79 31.40 21.02 -28.58
CA GLY A 79 31.75 20.37 -29.84
C GLY A 79 32.08 18.89 -29.71
N ILE A 80 31.66 18.23 -28.63
CA ILE A 80 31.82 16.78 -28.47
C ILE A 80 30.89 16.05 -29.45
N SER A 81 31.37 14.94 -30.03
CA SER A 81 30.60 14.18 -31.01
C SER A 81 29.35 13.54 -30.40
N LEU A 82 28.29 13.44 -31.20
CA LEU A 82 27.03 12.81 -30.78
C LEU A 82 27.24 11.38 -30.29
N GLU A 83 28.05 10.60 -31.01
CA GLU A 83 28.34 9.20 -30.67
C GLU A 83 28.92 9.05 -29.25
N LEU A 84 29.91 9.88 -28.88
CA LEU A 84 30.51 9.84 -27.56
C LEU A 84 29.54 10.33 -26.46
N ILE A 85 28.68 11.31 -26.78
CA ILE A 85 27.67 11.79 -25.84
C ILE A 85 26.63 10.69 -25.58
N MET A 86 26.17 9.99 -26.62
CA MET A 86 25.24 8.87 -26.48
C MET A 86 25.84 7.77 -25.60
N GLU A 87 27.09 7.38 -25.85
CA GLU A 87 27.79 6.37 -25.04
C GLU A 87 27.93 6.81 -23.57
N SER A 88 28.23 8.09 -23.33
CA SER A 88 28.51 8.61 -21.98
C SER A 88 27.24 8.89 -21.16
N THR A 89 26.15 9.27 -21.81
CA THR A 89 24.90 9.72 -21.14
C THR A 89 23.76 8.72 -21.26
N GLY A 90 23.87 7.73 -22.15
CA GLY A 90 22.81 6.78 -22.45
C GLY A 90 21.58 7.39 -23.14
N LEU A 91 21.68 8.63 -23.62
CA LEU A 91 20.61 9.30 -24.37
C LEU A 91 20.56 8.78 -25.82
N SER A 92 19.35 8.77 -26.38
CA SER A 92 19.14 8.41 -27.78
C SER A 92 19.61 9.54 -28.71
N GLN A 93 19.82 9.20 -29.99
CA GLN A 93 20.16 10.19 -30.99
C GLN A 93 19.03 11.22 -31.15
N GLU A 94 17.77 10.78 -31.12
CA GLU A 94 16.60 11.66 -31.20
C GLU A 94 16.56 12.65 -30.02
N GLU A 95 16.84 12.17 -28.81
CA GLU A 95 16.93 13.01 -27.63
C GLU A 95 18.00 14.09 -27.81
N LEU A 96 19.20 13.72 -28.27
CA LEU A 96 20.29 14.68 -28.51
C LEU A 96 19.99 15.69 -29.62
N ILE A 97 19.36 15.26 -30.70
CA ILE A 97 18.94 16.15 -31.80
C ILE A 97 17.95 17.19 -31.29
N SER A 98 17.06 16.83 -30.36
CA SER A 98 16.11 17.78 -29.74
C SER A 98 16.77 18.83 -28.83
N LEU A 99 18.06 18.66 -28.49
CA LEU A 99 18.81 19.59 -27.64
C LEU A 99 19.57 20.67 -28.43
N GLN A 100 19.71 20.50 -29.75
CA GLN A 100 20.42 21.40 -30.67
C GLN A 100 19.52 22.54 -31.16
#